data_AF-A0A077MDR6-F1
#
_entry.id   AF-A0A077MDR6-F1
#
_cell.length_a   1.000
_cell.length_b   1.000
_cell.length_c   1.000
_cell.angle_alpha   90.00
_cell.angle_beta   90.00
_cell.angle_gamma   90.00
#
_symmetry.space_group_name_H-M   'P 1'
#
loop_
_entity.id
_entity.type
_entity.pdbx_description
1 polymer ?
#
loop_
_entity_poly.entity_id
_entity_poly.type
_entity_poly.pdbx_seq_one_letter_code
_entity_poly.pdbx_strand_id
1 'polypeptide(L)'
;MTDPNRTHIYFLLDRSGSMESIKADTVGGFAAFIAEQRQTAGDCRVTLAQFDNGYEVVYRDRSVADVPTLDLQPRGMTALLDATGRLITDAGAALSALPERQRPGTVVVAIMTDGQENASREWTHAAVKALIEQQEQTYNWQFLYMGADQDAIEVGASIGIATHNALTYSRANAVEALSAAGSMVGDLRRARKAAPAAALRGYTDQERTAAGS
;
A
#
# COMPACT_ATOMS: atom_id res chain seq x y z
N MET A 1 24.00 8.32 -2.13
CA MET A 1 23.22 7.07 -2.02
C MET A 1 22.22 7.20 -0.89
N THR A 2 21.02 6.65 -1.10
CA THR A 2 19.95 6.51 -0.10
C THR A 2 20.35 5.57 1.04
N ASP A 3 19.62 5.60 2.16
CA ASP A 3 19.87 4.73 3.31
C ASP A 3 19.29 3.33 3.07
N PRO A 4 20.13 2.30 2.84
CA PRO A 4 19.65 0.94 2.54
C PRO A 4 18.95 0.27 3.73
N ASN A 5 19.16 0.76 4.96
CA ASN A 5 18.53 0.21 6.16
C ASN A 5 17.16 0.82 6.45
N ARG A 6 16.79 1.90 5.75
CA ARG A 6 15.53 2.61 5.96
C ARG A 6 14.49 2.24 4.91
N THR A 7 13.33 1.81 5.40
CA THR A 7 12.13 1.54 4.62
C THR A 7 11.05 2.56 4.95
N HIS A 8 10.33 3.04 3.94
CA HIS A 8 9.13 3.84 4.12
C HIS A 8 7.95 3.18 3.42
N ILE A 9 6.95 2.79 4.20
CA ILE A 9 5.70 2.20 3.74
C ILE A 9 4.64 3.31 3.70
N TYR A 10 4.12 3.58 2.52
CA TYR A 10 2.94 4.42 2.33
C TYR A 10 1.74 3.49 2.18
N PHE A 11 0.82 3.56 3.13
CA PHE A 11 -0.40 2.76 3.12
C PHE A 11 -1.58 3.66 2.77
N LEU A 12 -2.20 3.42 1.62
CA LEU A 12 -3.43 4.06 1.19
C LEU A 12 -4.59 3.13 1.49
N LEU A 13 -5.43 3.52 2.44
CA LEU A 13 -6.55 2.72 2.87
C LEU A 13 -7.88 3.39 2.52
N ASP A 14 -8.71 2.67 1.79
CA ASP A 14 -10.10 3.09 1.56
C ASP A 14 -10.88 3.12 2.88
N ARG A 15 -11.70 4.15 3.02
CA ARG A 15 -12.71 4.30 4.07
C ARG A 15 -14.05 4.72 3.48
N SER A 16 -14.30 4.38 2.23
CA SER A 16 -15.60 4.53 1.57
C SER A 16 -16.70 3.79 2.35
N GLY A 17 -17.96 4.12 2.10
CA GLY A 17 -19.08 3.48 2.81
C GLY A 17 -19.15 1.95 2.66
N SER A 18 -18.59 1.36 1.60
CA SER A 18 -18.56 -0.09 1.41
C SER A 18 -17.74 -0.82 2.48
N MET A 19 -16.66 -0.17 2.96
CA MET A 19 -15.73 -0.71 3.95
C MET A 19 -16.38 -1.05 5.29
N GLU A 20 -17.60 -0.54 5.56
CA GLU A 20 -18.33 -0.84 6.81
C GLU A 20 -18.49 -2.35 7.02
N SER A 21 -18.73 -3.09 5.94
CA SER A 21 -18.91 -4.54 5.99
C SER A 21 -17.65 -5.33 6.37
N ILE A 22 -16.45 -4.78 6.11
CA ILE A 22 -15.16 -5.41 6.38
C ILE A 22 -14.30 -4.64 7.37
N LYS A 23 -14.90 -3.69 8.10
CA LYS A 23 -14.18 -2.77 8.99
C LYS A 23 -13.39 -3.51 10.06
N ALA A 24 -14.02 -4.46 10.75
CA ALA A 24 -13.38 -5.21 11.84
C ALA A 24 -12.18 -6.02 11.32
N ASP A 25 -12.35 -6.72 10.21
CA ASP A 25 -11.31 -7.54 9.59
C ASP A 25 -10.18 -6.68 9.01
N THR A 26 -10.50 -5.52 8.45
CA THR A 26 -9.50 -4.54 7.98
C THR A 26 -8.65 -4.01 9.14
N VAL A 27 -9.27 -3.68 10.28
CA VAL A 27 -8.56 -3.24 11.48
C VAL A 27 -7.65 -4.35 12.02
N GLY A 28 -8.16 -5.58 12.11
CA GLY A 28 -7.38 -6.75 12.54
C GLY A 28 -6.22 -7.07 11.59
N GLY A 29 -6.48 -7.10 10.29
CA GLY A 29 -5.48 -7.35 9.26
C GLY A 29 -4.41 -6.25 9.22
N PHE A 30 -4.78 -4.98 9.40
CA PHE A 30 -3.81 -3.89 9.44
C PHE A 30 -2.90 -4.02 10.66
N ALA A 31 -3.46 -4.42 11.81
CA ALA A 31 -2.66 -4.72 13.00
C ALA A 31 -1.68 -5.88 12.75
N ALA A 32 -2.10 -6.94 12.06
CA ALA A 32 -1.23 -8.05 11.66
C ALA A 32 -0.12 -7.60 10.70
N PHE A 33 -0.45 -6.80 9.69
CA PHE A 33 0.51 -6.20 8.77
C PHE A 33 1.59 -5.43 9.53
N ILE A 34 1.19 -4.52 10.44
CA ILE A 34 2.12 -3.73 11.25
C ILE A 34 2.95 -4.60 12.19
N ALA A 35 2.38 -5.66 12.76
CA ALA A 35 3.10 -6.59 13.62
C ALA A 35 4.26 -7.29 12.87
N GLU A 36 4.03 -7.78 11.66
CA GLU A 36 5.09 -8.34 10.80
C GLU A 36 6.18 -7.30 10.50
N GLN A 37 5.77 -6.06 10.24
CA GLN A 37 6.73 -4.99 9.97
C GLN A 37 7.57 -4.60 11.19
N ARG A 38 7.04 -4.72 12.41
CA ARG A 38 7.78 -4.51 13.66
C ARG A 38 8.83 -5.59 13.91
N GLN A 39 8.54 -6.83 13.50
CA GLN A 39 9.45 -7.97 13.69
C GLN A 39 10.58 -7.99 12.66
N THR A 40 10.38 -7.35 11.51
CA THR A 40 11.41 -7.25 10.47
C THR A 40 12.44 -6.18 10.83
N ALA A 41 13.71 -6.58 10.97
CA ALA A 41 14.80 -5.67 11.33
C ALA A 41 15.07 -4.57 10.28
N GLY A 42 15.56 -3.41 10.74
CA GLY A 42 15.81 -2.21 9.93
C GLY A 42 14.93 -1.05 10.39
N ASP A 43 15.25 0.18 9.99
CA ASP A 43 14.40 1.33 10.25
C ASP A 43 13.18 1.27 9.33
N CYS A 44 11.98 1.31 9.89
CA CYS A 44 10.73 1.24 9.14
C CYS A 44 9.81 2.36 9.58
N ARG A 45 9.43 3.18 8.61
CA ARG A 45 8.55 4.32 8.77
C ARG A 45 7.27 4.05 7.99
N VAL A 46 6.15 4.48 8.54
CA VAL A 46 4.82 4.30 7.95
C VAL A 46 4.14 5.65 7.80
N THR A 47 3.53 5.86 6.64
CA THR A 47 2.58 6.94 6.40
C THR A 47 1.26 6.31 6.04
N LEU A 48 0.23 6.58 6.82
CA LEU A 48 -1.12 6.13 6.55
C LEU A 48 -1.93 7.30 6.01
N ALA A 49 -2.47 7.13 4.81
CA ALA A 49 -3.50 7.98 4.27
C ALA A 49 -4.80 7.18 4.16
N GLN A 50 -5.90 7.79 4.58
CA GLN A 50 -7.24 7.27 4.38
C GLN A 50 -7.96 8.11 3.34
N PHE A 51 -8.78 7.47 2.51
CA PHE A 51 -9.55 8.17 1.50
C PHE A 51 -10.98 7.67 1.39
N ASP A 52 -11.86 8.59 1.03
CA ASP A 52 -13.21 8.34 0.55
C ASP A 52 -13.37 9.18 -0.73
N ASN A 53 -14.30 10.14 -0.76
CA ASN A 53 -14.29 11.23 -1.75
C ASN A 53 -13.48 12.46 -1.28
N GLY A 54 -12.82 12.35 -0.14
CA GLY A 54 -11.78 13.23 0.37
C GLY A 54 -10.53 12.42 0.75
N TYR A 55 -9.41 13.12 0.90
CA TYR A 55 -8.11 12.52 1.21
C TYR A 55 -7.57 13.07 2.53
N GLU A 56 -7.16 12.19 3.43
CA GLU A 56 -6.64 12.54 4.74
C GLU A 56 -5.37 11.76 5.06
N VAL A 57 -4.33 12.46 5.47
CA VAL A 57 -3.13 11.80 5.99
C VAL A 57 -3.23 11.70 7.51
N VAL A 58 -3.49 10.50 8.00
CA VAL A 58 -3.71 10.20 9.43
C VAL A 58 -2.40 10.40 10.21
N TYR A 59 -1.29 9.93 9.66
CA TYR A 59 0.06 10.23 10.17
C TYR A 59 1.10 10.09 9.06
N ARG A 60 2.19 10.85 9.19
CA ARG A 60 3.35 10.87 8.27
C ARG A 60 4.61 10.42 8.97
N ASP A 61 5.47 9.71 8.23
CA ASP A 61 6.81 9.28 8.64
C ASP A 61 6.88 8.78 10.10
N ARG A 62 5.92 7.95 10.51
CA ARG A 62 5.84 7.43 11.88
C ARG A 62 6.67 6.16 11.99
N SER A 63 7.45 6.02 13.06
CA SER A 63 8.12 4.75 13.37
C SER A 63 7.09 3.61 13.43
N VAL A 64 7.39 2.47 12.81
CA VAL A 64 6.51 1.29 12.85
C VAL A 64 6.23 0.81 14.28
N ALA A 65 7.15 1.06 15.22
CA ALA A 65 6.96 0.77 16.64
C ALA A 65 5.79 1.57 17.23
N ASP A 66 5.61 2.82 16.79
CA ASP A 66 4.66 3.79 17.36
C ASP A 66 3.34 3.87 16.57
N VAL A 67 3.13 3.00 15.59
CA VAL A 67 1.88 2.94 14.83
C VAL A 67 0.73 2.54 15.77
N PRO A 68 -0.32 3.39 15.92
CA PRO A 68 -1.45 3.09 16.78
C PRO A 68 -2.38 2.05 16.11
N THR A 69 -3.34 1.55 16.88
CA THR A 69 -4.48 0.82 16.32
C THR A 69 -5.18 1.68 15.27
N LEU A 70 -5.58 1.05 14.16
CA LEU A 70 -6.30 1.72 13.10
C LEU A 70 -7.68 2.20 13.59
N ASP A 71 -7.92 3.51 13.50
CA ASP A 71 -9.27 4.07 13.58
C ASP A 71 -9.83 4.18 12.16
N LEU A 72 -10.77 3.31 11.81
CA LEU A 72 -11.41 3.28 10.50
C LEU A 72 -12.88 3.73 10.65
N GLN A 73 -13.22 4.82 9.97
CA GLN A 73 -14.57 5.39 9.96
C GLN A 73 -15.12 5.43 8.52
N PRO A 74 -15.74 4.34 8.05
CA PRO A 74 -16.31 4.24 6.71
C PRO A 74 -17.36 5.30 6.43
N ARG A 75 -17.28 5.97 5.27
CA ARG A 75 -18.20 7.01 4.82
C ARG A 75 -17.97 7.36 3.34
N GLY A 76 -18.91 8.05 2.72
CA GLY A 76 -18.69 8.67 1.40
C GLY A 76 -18.51 7.67 0.26
N MET A 77 -17.88 8.16 -0.81
CA MET A 77 -17.64 7.42 -2.07
C MET A 77 -16.16 7.04 -2.22
N THR A 78 -15.74 6.51 -3.37
CA THR A 78 -14.37 5.99 -3.58
C THR A 78 -13.65 6.80 -4.67
N ALA A 79 -12.78 7.73 -4.27
CA ALA A 79 -11.91 8.50 -5.17
C ALA A 79 -10.47 7.92 -5.17
N LEU A 80 -10.34 6.67 -5.61
CA LEU A 80 -9.11 5.88 -5.65
C LEU A 80 -8.01 6.54 -6.50
N LEU A 81 -8.34 7.02 -7.71
CA LEU A 81 -7.35 7.62 -8.61
C LEU A 81 -6.79 8.92 -8.03
N ASP A 82 -7.66 9.80 -7.53
CA ASP A 82 -7.25 11.06 -6.92
C ASP A 82 -6.39 10.82 -5.67
N ALA A 83 -6.80 9.89 -4.82
CA ALA A 83 -6.07 9.53 -3.62
C ALA A 83 -4.70 8.91 -3.94
N THR A 84 -4.62 8.03 -4.94
CA THR A 84 -3.37 7.41 -5.39
C THR A 84 -2.41 8.42 -5.98
N GLY A 85 -2.89 9.24 -6.92
CA GLY A 85 -2.10 10.30 -7.53
C GLY A 85 -1.52 11.24 -6.48
N ARG A 86 -2.38 11.73 -5.58
CA ARG A 86 -1.99 12.64 -4.50
C ARG A 86 -0.98 12.03 -3.53
N LEU A 87 -1.18 10.77 -3.10
CA LEU A 87 -0.25 10.11 -2.19
C LEU A 87 1.15 10.00 -2.82
N ILE A 88 1.23 9.57 -4.08
CA ILE A 88 2.51 9.39 -4.76
C ILE A 88 3.21 10.74 -4.98
N THR A 89 2.48 11.78 -5.37
CA THR A 89 3.07 13.12 -5.54
C THR A 89 3.55 13.70 -4.21
N ASP A 90 2.76 13.58 -3.14
CA ASP A 90 3.11 14.06 -1.81
C ASP A 90 4.34 13.32 -1.26
N ALA A 91 4.37 11.99 -1.43
CA ALA A 91 5.50 11.14 -1.06
C ALA A 91 6.77 11.52 -1.82
N GLY A 92 6.68 11.71 -3.14
CA GLY A 92 7.80 12.10 -3.99
C GLY A 92 8.37 13.47 -3.59
N ALA A 93 7.48 14.44 -3.35
CA ALA A 93 7.88 15.76 -2.87
C ALA A 93 8.59 15.69 -1.51
N ALA A 94 8.01 14.98 -0.54
CA ALA A 94 8.59 14.82 0.79
C ALA A 94 9.96 14.13 0.76
N LEU A 95 10.11 13.05 -0.02
CA LEU A 95 11.37 12.33 -0.16
C LEU A 95 12.43 13.16 -0.90
N SER A 96 12.04 13.92 -1.92
CA SER A 96 12.96 14.79 -2.66
C SER A 96 13.54 15.92 -1.79
N ALA A 97 12.76 16.41 -0.82
CA ALA A 97 13.17 17.45 0.12
C ALA A 97 14.20 16.97 1.15
N LEU A 98 14.32 15.65 1.35
CA LEU A 98 15.33 15.08 2.24
C LEU A 98 16.71 15.07 1.57
N PRO A 99 17.80 15.28 2.34
CA PRO A 99 19.15 14.96 1.90
C PRO A 99 19.20 13.51 1.43
N GLU A 100 19.93 13.24 0.34
CA GLU A 100 19.93 11.92 -0.30
C GLU A 100 20.25 10.78 0.67
N ARG A 101 21.21 11.00 1.59
CA ARG A 101 21.61 10.02 2.62
C ARG A 101 20.54 9.72 3.67
N GLN A 102 19.50 10.54 3.77
CA GLN A 102 18.38 10.36 4.70
C GLN A 102 17.14 9.76 4.01
N ARG A 103 17.13 9.70 2.68
CA ARG A 103 16.05 9.08 1.90
C ARG A 103 16.06 7.57 2.12
N PRO A 104 14.89 6.92 2.26
CA PRO A 104 14.81 5.47 2.39
C PRO A 104 15.32 4.79 1.12
N GLY A 105 16.11 3.74 1.28
CA GLY A 105 16.51 2.85 0.18
C GLY A 105 15.38 1.91 -0.26
N THR A 106 14.32 1.80 0.56
CA THR A 106 13.12 1.04 0.21
C THR A 106 11.86 1.88 0.37
N VAL A 107 11.12 2.07 -0.71
CA VAL A 107 9.80 2.71 -0.70
C VAL A 107 8.77 1.71 -1.18
N VAL A 108 7.74 1.50 -0.38
CA VAL A 108 6.61 0.62 -0.70
C VAL A 108 5.33 1.43 -0.62
N VAL A 109 4.47 1.30 -1.62
CA VAL A 109 3.12 1.86 -1.63
C VAL A 109 2.14 0.69 -1.65
N ALA A 110 1.38 0.55 -0.56
CA ALA A 110 0.32 -0.45 -0.43
C ALA A 110 -1.03 0.23 -0.54
N ILE A 111 -1.87 -0.25 -1.45
CA ILE A 111 -3.21 0.29 -1.70
C ILE A 111 -4.24 -0.79 -1.36
N MET A 112 -5.23 -0.45 -0.54
CA MET A 112 -6.32 -1.36 -0.17
C MET A 112 -7.68 -0.68 -0.34
N THR A 113 -8.62 -1.37 -0.99
CA THR A 113 -10.00 -0.90 -1.18
C THR A 113 -10.98 -2.05 -1.35
N ASP A 114 -12.23 -1.86 -0.94
CA ASP A 114 -13.35 -2.75 -1.28
C ASP A 114 -14.37 -2.09 -2.24
N GLY A 115 -14.17 -0.81 -2.54
CA GLY A 115 -15.03 0.03 -3.36
C GLY A 115 -14.54 0.13 -4.80
N GLN A 116 -15.46 0.37 -5.74
CA GLN A 116 -15.10 0.64 -7.13
C GLN A 116 -14.85 2.13 -7.29
N GLU A 117 -13.83 2.53 -8.05
CA GLU A 117 -13.61 3.94 -8.40
C GLU A 117 -14.88 4.57 -8.97
N ASN A 118 -15.36 5.64 -8.34
CA ASN A 118 -16.61 6.30 -8.72
C ASN A 118 -16.69 7.80 -8.39
N ALA A 119 -15.60 8.41 -7.90
CA ALA A 119 -15.62 9.78 -7.39
C ALA A 119 -14.42 10.66 -7.76
N SER A 120 -13.36 10.10 -8.35
CA SER A 120 -12.17 10.84 -8.77
C SER A 120 -12.47 11.84 -9.89
N ARG A 121 -11.74 12.97 -9.87
CA ARG A 121 -11.94 14.11 -10.80
C ARG A 121 -10.64 14.71 -11.34
N GLU A 122 -9.53 14.55 -10.63
CA GLU A 122 -8.25 15.17 -10.99
C GLU A 122 -7.34 14.21 -11.74
N TRP A 123 -7.36 12.93 -11.36
CA TRP A 123 -6.50 11.88 -11.89
C TRP A 123 -7.29 10.87 -12.72
N THR A 124 -6.67 10.44 -13.82
CA THR A 124 -7.20 9.36 -14.68
C THR A 124 -6.40 8.08 -14.49
N HIS A 125 -6.95 6.92 -14.85
CA HIS A 125 -6.22 5.65 -14.83
C HIS A 125 -4.88 5.74 -15.57
N ALA A 126 -4.88 6.35 -16.77
CA ALA A 126 -3.66 6.51 -17.56
C ALA A 126 -2.61 7.41 -16.87
N ALA A 127 -3.05 8.49 -16.22
CA ALA A 127 -2.15 9.38 -15.49
C ALA A 127 -1.56 8.71 -14.24
N VAL A 128 -2.39 7.98 -13.47
CA VAL A 128 -1.92 7.21 -12.30
C VAL A 128 -0.96 6.10 -12.73
N LYS A 129 -1.28 5.38 -13.81
CA LYS A 129 -0.43 4.35 -14.39
C LYS A 129 0.95 4.89 -14.78
N ALA A 130 0.97 5.97 -15.55
CA ALA A 130 2.24 6.60 -15.92
C ALA A 130 3.04 7.07 -14.70
N LEU A 131 2.35 7.58 -13.67
CA LEU A 131 2.99 8.00 -12.42
C LEU A 131 3.60 6.81 -11.67
N ILE A 132 2.88 5.70 -11.51
CA ILE A 132 3.36 4.47 -10.87
C ILE A 132 4.58 3.92 -11.63
N GLU A 133 4.45 3.73 -12.95
CA GLU A 133 5.53 3.23 -13.80
C GLU A 133 6.78 4.12 -13.72
N GLN A 134 6.61 5.44 -13.68
CA GLN A 134 7.73 6.37 -13.51
C GLN A 134 8.45 6.17 -12.16
N GLN A 135 7.70 6.02 -11.05
CA GLN A 135 8.30 5.82 -9.73
C GLN A 135 9.01 4.46 -9.62
N GLU A 136 8.44 3.40 -10.20
CA GLU A 136 9.07 2.09 -10.27
C GLU A 136 10.37 2.13 -11.06
N GLN A 137 10.34 2.66 -12.29
CA GLN A 137 11.49 2.65 -13.20
C GLN A 137 12.62 3.60 -12.74
N THR A 138 12.26 4.76 -12.19
CA THR A 138 13.25 5.81 -11.85
C THR A 138 13.83 5.61 -10.45
N TYR A 139 12.99 5.18 -9.50
CA TYR A 139 13.36 5.17 -8.07
C TYR A 139 13.21 3.79 -7.42
N ASN A 140 12.84 2.75 -8.18
CA ASN A 140 12.66 1.39 -7.68
C ASN A 140 11.66 1.31 -6.51
N TRP A 141 10.63 2.17 -6.55
CA TRP A 141 9.48 2.06 -5.65
C TRP A 141 8.74 0.75 -5.94
N GLN A 142 8.04 0.23 -4.95
CA GLN A 142 7.32 -1.02 -5.07
C GLN A 142 5.84 -0.78 -4.77
N PHE A 143 4.97 -1.30 -5.62
CA PHE A 143 3.53 -1.11 -5.48
C PHE A 143 2.83 -2.45 -5.32
N LEU A 144 1.87 -2.51 -4.41
CA LEU A 144 0.98 -3.66 -4.23
C LEU A 144 -0.46 -3.20 -4.00
N TYR A 145 -1.40 -4.00 -4.48
CA TYR A 145 -2.82 -3.68 -4.49
C TYR A 145 -3.65 -4.82 -3.90
N MET A 146 -4.60 -4.48 -3.03
CA MET A 146 -5.55 -5.42 -2.43
C MET A 146 -6.97 -4.91 -2.69
N GLY A 147 -7.76 -5.69 -3.42
CA GLY A 147 -9.16 -5.37 -3.75
C GLY A 147 -10.13 -6.42 -3.26
N ALA A 148 -11.20 -6.01 -2.56
CA ALA A 148 -12.25 -6.96 -2.12
C ALA A 148 -13.26 -7.23 -3.25
N ASP A 149 -13.62 -8.50 -3.47
CA ASP A 149 -14.64 -9.04 -4.39
C ASP A 149 -14.56 -8.63 -5.88
N GLN A 150 -13.78 -7.59 -6.21
CA GLN A 150 -13.53 -7.10 -7.54
C GLN A 150 -12.36 -7.86 -8.17
N ASP A 151 -12.26 -7.82 -9.50
CA ASP A 151 -11.03 -8.23 -10.18
C ASP A 151 -9.91 -7.20 -9.87
N ALA A 152 -9.34 -7.32 -8.67
CA ALA A 152 -8.28 -6.47 -8.17
C ALA A 152 -7.02 -6.56 -9.05
N ILE A 153 -6.88 -7.66 -9.80
CA ILE A 153 -5.81 -7.84 -10.77
C ILE A 153 -6.06 -6.93 -11.97
N GLU A 154 -7.27 -6.88 -12.51
CA GLU A 154 -7.64 -5.96 -13.59
C GLU A 154 -7.52 -4.50 -13.15
N VAL A 155 -8.08 -4.15 -11.98
CA VAL A 155 -8.02 -2.77 -11.46
C VAL A 155 -6.57 -2.37 -11.19
N GLY A 156 -5.79 -3.22 -10.50
CA GLY A 156 -4.36 -2.99 -10.26
C GLY A 156 -3.59 -2.80 -11.55
N ALA A 157 -3.80 -3.65 -12.57
CA ALA A 157 -3.16 -3.52 -13.87
C ALA A 157 -3.56 -2.23 -14.61
N SER A 158 -4.80 -1.77 -14.47
CA SER A 158 -5.29 -0.53 -15.08
C SER A 158 -4.56 0.71 -14.56
N ILE A 159 -4.07 0.67 -13.31
CA ILE A 159 -3.29 1.73 -12.67
C ILE A 159 -1.78 1.42 -12.66
N GLY A 160 -1.31 0.39 -13.37
CA GLY A 160 0.11 0.11 -13.55
C GLY A 160 0.76 -0.80 -12.49
N ILE A 161 -0.02 -1.42 -11.60
CA ILE A 161 0.51 -2.38 -10.63
C ILE A 161 0.60 -3.76 -11.30
N ALA A 162 1.76 -4.40 -11.18
CA ALA A 162 1.98 -5.72 -11.74
C ALA A 162 0.97 -6.74 -11.17
N THR A 163 0.42 -7.60 -12.03
CA THR A 163 -0.65 -8.56 -11.66
C THR A 163 -0.25 -9.49 -10.50
N HIS A 164 1.03 -9.88 -10.43
CA HIS A 164 1.54 -10.70 -9.34
C HIS A 164 1.63 -9.94 -8.00
N ASN A 165 1.62 -8.61 -8.00
CA ASN A 165 1.56 -7.73 -6.82
C ASN A 165 0.13 -7.24 -6.53
N ALA A 166 -0.87 -7.72 -7.26
CA ALA A 166 -2.28 -7.47 -7.00
C ALA A 166 -2.96 -8.73 -6.44
N LEU A 167 -3.77 -8.56 -5.40
CA LEU A 167 -4.51 -9.61 -4.73
C LEU A 167 -5.99 -9.26 -4.66
N THR A 168 -6.82 -10.11 -5.26
CA THR A 168 -8.25 -10.14 -4.96
C THR A 168 -8.43 -10.85 -3.63
N TYR A 169 -9.36 -10.38 -2.81
CA TYR A 169 -9.74 -11.10 -1.60
C TYR A 169 -11.26 -11.10 -1.43
N SER A 170 -11.80 -12.15 -0.82
CA SER A 170 -13.20 -12.13 -0.40
C SER A 170 -13.34 -11.24 0.82
N ARG A 171 -14.49 -10.58 1.02
CA ARG A 171 -14.72 -9.76 2.23
C ARG A 171 -14.42 -10.48 3.55
N ALA A 172 -14.65 -11.80 3.61
CA ALA A 172 -14.37 -12.63 4.79
C ALA A 172 -12.88 -12.91 5.02
N ASN A 173 -12.01 -12.51 4.07
CA ASN A 173 -10.58 -12.82 4.07
C ASN A 173 -9.68 -11.57 4.05
N ALA A 174 -10.19 -10.44 4.54
CA ALA A 174 -9.41 -9.20 4.61
C ALA A 174 -8.15 -9.35 5.49
N VAL A 175 -8.24 -10.15 6.56
CA VAL A 175 -7.11 -10.44 7.46
C VAL A 175 -6.01 -11.21 6.73
N GLU A 176 -6.37 -12.25 5.97
CA GLU A 176 -5.44 -13.06 5.19
C GLU A 176 -4.76 -12.22 4.10
N ALA A 177 -5.52 -11.37 3.41
CA ALA A 177 -4.98 -10.48 2.38
C ALA A 177 -3.93 -9.51 2.94
N LEU A 178 -4.23 -8.86 4.06
CA LEU A 178 -3.30 -7.95 4.74
C LEU A 178 -2.10 -8.68 5.35
N SER A 179 -2.30 -9.91 5.83
CA SER A 179 -1.22 -10.76 6.35
C SER A 179 -0.26 -11.20 5.24
N ALA A 180 -0.78 -11.54 4.06
CA ALA A 180 0.01 -11.85 2.88
C ALA A 180 0.80 -10.62 2.40
N ALA A 181 0.16 -9.45 2.35
CA ALA A 181 0.84 -8.20 2.04
C ALA A 181 1.96 -7.89 3.05
N GLY A 182 1.70 -8.11 4.35
CA GLY A 182 2.68 -7.94 5.42
C GLY A 182 3.90 -8.85 5.21
N SER A 183 3.66 -10.13 4.95
CA SER A 183 4.71 -11.11 4.67
C SER A 183 5.54 -10.73 3.45
N MET A 184 4.89 -10.35 2.34
CA MET A 184 5.57 -9.94 1.11
C MET A 184 6.46 -8.71 1.31
N VAL A 185 5.97 -7.70 2.04
CA VAL A 185 6.77 -6.50 2.36
C VAL A 185 7.89 -6.83 3.34
N GLY A 186 7.66 -7.71 4.31
CA GLY A 186 8.70 -8.22 5.21
C GLY A 186 9.82 -8.94 4.45
N ASP A 187 9.46 -9.79 3.49
CA ASP A 187 10.40 -10.51 2.62
C ASP A 187 11.23 -9.56 1.77
N LEU A 188 10.60 -8.56 1.15
CA LEU A 188 11.30 -7.51 0.40
C LEU A 188 12.35 -6.81 1.26
N ARG A 189 11.95 -6.38 2.47
CA ARG A 189 12.84 -5.69 3.42
C ARG A 189 14.02 -6.56 3.85
N ARG A 190 13.80 -7.86 4.04
CA ARG A 190 14.86 -8.84 4.32
C ARG A 190 15.79 -9.01 3.12
N ALA A 191 15.23 -9.19 1.92
CA ALA A 191 15.98 -9.38 0.69
C ALA A 191 16.87 -8.17 0.34
N ARG A 192 16.35 -6.95 0.49
CA ARG A 192 17.09 -5.71 0.16
C ARG A 192 18.32 -5.44 1.02
N LYS A 193 18.46 -6.11 2.17
CA LYS A 193 19.72 -6.07 2.95
C LYS A 193 20.89 -6.75 2.23
N ALA A 194 20.61 -7.80 1.47
CA ALA A 194 21.62 -8.54 0.71
C ALA A 194 21.67 -8.10 -0.77
N ALA A 195 20.51 -7.74 -1.34
CA ALA A 195 20.36 -7.36 -2.74
C ALA A 195 19.53 -6.07 -2.84
N PRO A 196 20.16 -4.86 -2.85
CA PRO A 196 19.44 -3.59 -2.85
C PRO A 196 18.44 -3.39 -4.00
N ALA A 197 18.63 -4.10 -5.11
CA ALA A 197 17.75 -4.08 -6.28
C ALA A 197 16.59 -5.09 -6.21
N ALA A 198 16.44 -5.87 -5.13
CA ALA A 198 15.37 -6.84 -5.00
C ALA A 198 13.98 -6.18 -5.14
N ALA A 199 13.08 -6.86 -5.84
CA ALA A 199 11.70 -6.46 -6.03
C ALA A 199 10.75 -7.30 -5.16
N LEU A 200 9.48 -6.90 -5.08
CA LEU A 200 8.44 -7.73 -4.47
C LEU A 200 8.39 -9.09 -5.15
N ARG A 201 8.25 -10.15 -4.35
CA ARG A 201 8.15 -11.54 -4.85
C ARG A 201 6.81 -11.87 -5.51
N GLY A 202 5.81 -11.00 -5.36
CA GLY A 202 4.42 -11.27 -5.72
C GLY A 202 3.70 -12.23 -4.75
N TYR A 203 2.38 -12.22 -4.84
CA TYR A 203 1.50 -13.12 -4.09
C TYR A 203 1.59 -14.53 -4.64
N THR A 204 1.82 -15.49 -3.75
CA THR A 204 1.84 -16.92 -4.06
C THR A 204 0.42 -17.47 -4.26
N ASP A 205 0.30 -18.61 -4.93
CA ASP A 205 -1.00 -19.29 -5.11
C ASP A 205 -1.65 -19.66 -3.77
N GLN A 206 -0.84 -20.00 -2.76
CA GLN A 206 -1.34 -20.27 -1.41
C GLN A 206 -1.94 -19.02 -0.77
N GLU A 207 -1.27 -17.86 -0.90
CA GLU A 207 -1.80 -16.58 -0.40
C GLU A 207 -3.07 -16.15 -1.14
N ARG A 208 -3.12 -16.37 -2.45
CA ARG A 208 -4.33 -16.13 -3.27
C ARG A 208 -5.50 -17.00 -2.80
N THR A 209 -5.26 -18.29 -2.65
CA THR A 209 -6.26 -19.25 -2.16
C THR A 209 -6.74 -18.89 -0.75
N ALA A 210 -5.83 -18.52 0.15
CA ALA A 210 -6.16 -18.11 1.53
C ALA A 210 -6.96 -16.80 1.57
N ALA A 211 -6.74 -15.90 0.61
CA ALA A 211 -7.51 -14.68 0.43
C ALA A 211 -8.90 -14.93 -0.20
N GLY A 212 -9.22 -16.17 -0.60
CA GLY A 212 -10.48 -16.51 -1.25
C GLY A 212 -10.56 -16.13 -2.73
N SER A 213 -9.41 -15.98 -3.40
CA SER A 213 -9.30 -15.87 -4.87
C SER A 213 -9.24 -17.23 -5.55
#